data_AF-A0A8J3FDQ2-F1
#
_entry.id   AF-A0A8J3FDQ2-F1
#
_cell.length_a   1.000
_cell.length_b   1.000
_cell.length_c   1.000
_cell.angle_alpha   90.00
_cell.angle_beta   90.00
_cell.angle_gamma   90.00
#
_symmetry.space_group_name_H-M   'P 1'
#
loop_
_entity.id
_entity.type
_entity.pdbx_description
1 polymer ?
#
loop_
_entity_poly.entity_id
_entity_poly.type
_entity_poly.pdbx_seq_one_letter_code
_entity_poly.pdbx_strand_id
1 'polypeptide(L)'
;MEQNELLNQISSLRDVESCISEELAKAVDGRDWDSLEVLLWAAICHPCEAYAPVLERMLHRREPGVPVEDLIEVLGEIGSETSVVHLERAMYWRPEWDEFHSVAVKCIGALAAIGNESAKVVVETVSSTAPEVVRDWAAAKLATWPKP
;
A
#
# COMPACT_ATOMS: atom_id res chain seq x y z
N MET A 1 -16.84 -6.18 14.88
CA MET A 1 -17.54 -5.06 15.54
C MET A 1 -16.53 -4.13 16.19
N GLU A 2 -15.52 -4.66 16.89
CA GLU A 2 -14.43 -3.88 17.51
C GLU A 2 -13.53 -3.11 16.51
N GLN A 3 -13.19 -3.70 15.35
CA GLN A 3 -12.29 -3.05 14.38
C GLN A 3 -12.89 -1.76 13.77
N ASN A 4 -14.18 -1.75 13.43
CA ASN A 4 -14.83 -0.56 12.87
C ASN A 4 -14.95 0.56 13.92
N GLU A 5 -15.11 0.21 15.19
CA GLU A 5 -15.14 1.19 16.28
C GLU A 5 -13.76 1.80 16.50
N LEU A 6 -12.70 0.99 16.46
CA LEU A 6 -11.32 1.46 16.52
C LEU A 6 -10.97 2.39 15.35
N LEU A 7 -11.32 2.04 14.11
CA LEU A 7 -11.09 2.90 12.93
C LEU A 7 -11.85 4.24 13.05
N ASN A 8 -13.07 4.22 13.56
CA ASN A 8 -13.83 5.45 13.82
C ASN A 8 -13.17 6.33 14.90
N GLN A 9 -12.60 5.72 15.94
CA GLN A 9 -11.87 6.46 16.96
C GLN A 9 -10.58 7.06 16.39
N ILE A 10 -9.78 6.28 15.66
CA ILE A 10 -8.51 6.73 15.08
C ILE A 10 -8.75 7.86 14.07
N SER A 11 -9.70 7.72 13.15
CA SER A 11 -10.01 8.75 12.15
C SER A 11 -10.47 10.09 12.76
N SER A 12 -10.95 10.10 14.01
CA SER A 12 -11.35 11.33 14.71
C SER A 12 -10.18 12.11 15.34
N LEU A 13 -9.00 11.50 15.45
CA LEU A 13 -7.81 12.14 15.99
C LEU A 13 -7.31 13.26 15.06
N ARG A 14 -6.56 14.21 15.60
CA ARG A 14 -6.01 15.36 14.85
C ARG A 14 -4.55 15.56 15.19
N ASP A 15 -3.79 16.06 14.22
CA ASP A 15 -2.38 16.41 14.37
C ASP A 15 -1.54 15.22 14.90
N VAL A 16 -1.84 14.01 14.40
CA VAL A 16 -1.24 12.75 14.85
C VAL A 16 -0.12 12.24 13.94
N GLU A 17 0.10 12.88 12.80
CA GLU A 17 0.98 12.38 11.75
C GLU A 17 2.44 12.29 12.20
N SER A 18 2.91 13.27 12.98
CA SER A 18 4.25 13.20 13.57
C SER A 18 4.41 12.02 14.52
N CYS A 19 3.41 11.78 15.38
CA CYS A 19 3.38 10.65 16.30
C CYS A 19 3.37 9.32 15.53
N ILE A 20 2.51 9.18 14.52
CA ILE A 20 2.43 7.98 13.67
C ILE A 20 3.78 7.73 12.98
N SER A 21 4.41 8.78 12.43
CA SER A 21 5.71 8.66 11.75
C SER A 21 6.82 8.18 12.71
N GLU A 22 6.89 8.76 13.90
CA GLU A 22 7.87 8.36 14.93
C GLU A 22 7.66 6.93 15.41
N GLU A 23 6.41 6.53 15.68
CA GLU A 23 6.08 5.19 16.13
C GLU A 23 6.24 4.14 15.03
N LEU A 24 5.94 4.48 13.77
CA LEU A 24 6.25 3.61 12.62
C LEU A 24 7.75 3.32 12.54
N ALA A 25 8.60 4.34 12.68
CA ALA A 25 10.04 4.14 12.67
C ALA A 25 10.50 3.23 13.81
N LYS A 26 9.98 3.43 15.03
CA LYS A 26 10.29 2.58 16.20
C LYS A 26 9.83 1.13 16.02
N ALA A 27 8.60 0.93 15.55
CA ALA A 27 8.05 -0.40 15.32
C ALA A 27 8.87 -1.17 14.28
N VAL A 28 9.29 -0.50 13.22
CA VAL A 28 10.14 -1.09 12.17
C VAL A 28 11.53 -1.46 12.67
N ASP A 29 12.19 -0.56 13.41
CA ASP A 29 13.52 -0.81 13.95
C ASP A 29 13.51 -1.89 15.04
N GLY A 30 12.44 -1.93 15.85
CA GLY A 30 12.21 -2.93 16.89
C GLY A 30 11.66 -4.26 16.39
N ARG A 31 11.23 -4.34 15.12
CA ARG A 31 10.50 -5.48 14.54
C ARG A 31 9.22 -5.84 15.30
N ASP A 32 8.53 -4.80 15.79
CA ASP A 32 7.25 -4.93 16.48
C ASP A 32 6.11 -4.91 15.44
N TRP A 33 5.80 -6.09 14.90
CA TRP A 33 4.82 -6.24 13.82
C TRP A 33 3.37 -6.05 14.27
N ASP A 34 3.07 -6.37 15.53
CA ASP A 34 1.74 -6.18 16.10
C ASP A 34 1.43 -4.69 16.24
N SER A 35 2.38 -3.90 16.76
CA SER A 35 2.23 -2.44 16.81
C SER A 35 2.21 -1.82 15.40
N LEU A 36 3.01 -2.35 14.47
CA LEU A 36 3.04 -1.89 13.09
C LEU A 36 1.67 -2.01 12.41
N GLU A 37 0.95 -3.12 12.57
CA GLU A 37 -0.37 -3.31 11.96
C GLU A 37 -1.35 -2.19 12.39
N VAL A 38 -1.41 -1.88 13.69
CA VAL A 38 -2.25 -0.80 14.21
C VAL A 38 -1.83 0.57 13.67
N LEU A 39 -0.52 0.80 13.56
CA LEU A 39 0.02 2.05 13.01
C LEU A 39 -0.28 2.20 11.51
N LEU A 40 -0.31 1.11 10.75
CA LEU A 40 -0.72 1.15 9.35
C LEU A 40 -2.19 1.52 9.22
N TRP A 41 -3.08 1.00 10.05
CA TRP A 41 -4.49 1.44 10.05
C TRP A 41 -4.63 2.93 10.40
N ALA A 42 -3.82 3.42 11.33
CA ALA A 42 -3.76 4.86 11.61
C ALA A 42 -3.24 5.67 10.42
N ALA A 43 -2.23 5.16 9.71
CA ALA A 43 -1.69 5.78 8.51
C ALA A 43 -2.68 5.76 7.33
N ILE A 44 -3.55 4.75 7.19
CA ILE A 44 -4.66 4.73 6.23
C ILE A 44 -5.65 5.86 6.54
N CYS A 45 -5.97 6.06 7.82
CA CYS A 45 -6.92 7.09 8.25
C CYS A 45 -6.33 8.51 8.17
N HIS A 46 -5.01 8.65 8.34
CA HIS A 46 -4.28 9.92 8.36
C HIS A 46 -3.08 9.87 7.41
N PRO A 47 -3.31 9.78 6.08
CA PRO A 47 -2.24 9.61 5.11
C PRO A 47 -1.30 10.82 5.11
N CYS A 48 0.01 10.55 5.16
CA CYS A 48 1.04 11.58 5.18
C CYS A 48 2.27 11.14 4.38
N GLU A 49 2.81 12.02 3.53
CA GLU A 49 4.02 11.75 2.75
C GLU A 49 5.22 11.38 3.62
N ALA A 50 5.26 11.85 4.88
CA ALA A 50 6.34 11.54 5.81
C ALA A 50 6.52 10.03 6.08
N TYR A 51 5.48 9.21 5.88
CA TYR A 51 5.57 7.76 6.09
C TYR A 51 6.19 7.04 4.89
N ALA A 52 6.10 7.60 3.68
CA ALA A 52 6.44 6.89 2.44
C ALA A 52 7.88 6.31 2.48
N PRO A 53 8.93 7.03 2.92
CA PRO A 53 10.29 6.50 2.92
C PRO A 53 10.51 5.27 3.81
N VAL A 54 9.78 5.15 4.93
CA VAL A 54 9.86 3.95 5.78
C VAL A 54 9.10 2.78 5.15
N LEU A 55 7.90 3.03 4.64
CA LEU A 55 7.05 2.00 4.03
C LEU A 55 7.64 1.47 2.72
N GLU A 56 8.14 2.34 1.84
CA GLU A 56 8.82 1.96 0.59
C GLU A 56 10.05 1.07 0.86
N ARG A 57 10.81 1.39 1.92
CA ARG A 57 11.98 0.62 2.35
C ARG A 57 11.57 -0.77 2.83
N MET A 58 10.50 -0.88 3.61
CA MET A 58 9.98 -2.17 4.08
C MET A 58 9.47 -3.03 2.92
N LEU A 59 8.69 -2.44 2.02
CA LEU A 59 8.20 -3.13 0.82
C LEU A 59 9.36 -3.66 -0.03
N HIS A 60 10.43 -2.88 -0.16
CA HIS A 60 11.62 -3.30 -0.90
C HIS A 60 12.35 -4.46 -0.22
N ARG A 61 12.47 -4.45 1.12
CA ARG A 61 13.18 -5.49 1.88
C ARG A 61 12.43 -6.82 1.96
N ARG A 62 11.10 -6.81 1.75
CA ARG A 62 10.26 -8.02 1.80
C ARG A 62 10.42 -8.77 3.13
N GLU A 63 10.49 -8.02 4.23
CA GLU A 63 10.72 -8.55 5.57
C GLU A 63 9.59 -9.54 5.96
N PRO A 64 9.92 -10.76 6.42
CA PRO A 64 8.91 -11.71 6.86
C PRO A 64 8.08 -11.20 8.04
N GLY A 65 6.77 -11.44 8.00
CA GLY A 65 5.84 -11.04 9.06
C GLY A 65 5.30 -9.61 8.94
N VAL A 66 5.80 -8.82 8.00
CA VAL A 66 5.21 -7.51 7.69
C VAL A 66 3.82 -7.70 7.08
N PRO A 67 2.79 -6.96 7.55
CA PRO A 67 1.47 -6.92 6.92
C PRO A 67 1.55 -6.15 5.59
N VAL A 68 2.08 -6.81 4.55
CA VAL A 68 2.40 -6.17 3.27
C VAL A 68 1.18 -5.59 2.57
N GLU A 69 0.01 -6.23 2.70
CA GLU A 69 -1.22 -5.74 2.06
C GLU A 69 -1.64 -4.38 2.62
N ASP A 70 -1.64 -4.23 3.94
CA ASP A 70 -1.94 -2.97 4.62
C ASP A 70 -0.89 -1.91 4.29
N LEU A 71 0.38 -2.30 4.21
CA LEU A 71 1.46 -1.39 3.81
C LEU A 71 1.25 -0.86 2.38
N ILE A 72 0.88 -1.74 1.44
CA ILE A 72 0.59 -1.36 0.06
C ILE A 72 -0.61 -0.42 0.00
N GLU A 73 -1.63 -0.68 0.82
CA GLU A 73 -2.83 0.16 0.93
C GLU A 73 -2.47 1.57 1.42
N VAL A 74 -1.68 1.69 2.49
CA VAL A 74 -1.18 2.98 2.99
C VAL A 74 -0.41 3.75 1.91
N LEU A 75 0.47 3.09 1.16
CA LEU A 75 1.21 3.75 0.06
C LEU A 75 0.27 4.29 -1.04
N GLY A 76 -0.83 3.58 -1.31
CA GLY A 76 -1.88 4.05 -2.21
C GLY A 76 -2.59 5.30 -1.69
N GLU A 77 -2.99 5.29 -0.41
CA GLU A 77 -3.68 6.42 0.25
C GLU A 77 -2.78 7.66 0.40
N ILE A 78 -1.47 7.48 0.63
CA ILE A 78 -0.51 8.57 0.64
C ILE A 78 -0.42 9.26 -0.73
N GLY A 79 -0.57 8.51 -1.82
CA GLY A 79 -0.55 9.08 -3.17
C GLY A 79 0.84 9.51 -3.68
N SER A 80 1.92 9.08 -3.02
CA SER A 80 3.28 9.52 -3.38
C SER A 80 3.71 9.03 -4.77
N GLU A 81 4.19 9.95 -5.61
CA GLU A 81 4.73 9.60 -6.93
C GLU A 81 5.96 8.69 -6.82
N THR A 82 6.78 8.85 -5.78
CA THR A 82 7.96 7.99 -5.57
C THR A 82 7.56 6.54 -5.33
N SER A 83 6.38 6.30 -4.75
CA SER A 83 5.93 4.96 -4.41
C SER A 83 5.56 4.12 -5.63
N VAL A 84 5.30 4.74 -6.80
CA VAL A 84 4.94 4.04 -8.05
C VAL A 84 5.97 2.97 -8.42
N VAL A 85 7.26 3.30 -8.41
CA VAL A 85 8.32 2.33 -8.77
C VAL A 85 8.47 1.22 -7.74
N HIS A 86 8.16 1.48 -6.47
CA HIS A 86 8.21 0.48 -5.41
C HIS A 86 7.04 -0.50 -5.52
N LEU A 87 5.84 0.02 -5.79
CA LEU A 87 4.63 -0.78 -6.04
C LEU A 87 4.75 -1.61 -7.33
N GLU A 88 5.31 -1.04 -8.40
CA GLU A 88 5.58 -1.76 -9.64
C GLU A 88 6.48 -2.98 -9.36
N ARG A 89 7.58 -2.80 -8.62
CA ARG A 89 8.49 -3.89 -8.27
C ARG A 89 7.86 -4.92 -7.35
N ALA A 90 7.03 -4.49 -6.40
CA ALA A 90 6.36 -5.36 -5.45
C ALA A 90 5.32 -6.27 -6.12
N MET A 91 4.64 -5.80 -7.15
CA MET A 91 3.64 -6.56 -7.90
C MET A 91 4.19 -7.85 -8.54
N TYR A 92 5.50 -7.93 -8.80
CA TYR A 92 6.17 -9.13 -9.30
C TYR A 92 6.72 -10.04 -8.20
N TRP A 93 6.57 -9.66 -6.93
CA TRP A 93 6.94 -10.52 -5.81
C TRP A 93 5.95 -11.69 -5.69
N ARG A 94 6.49 -12.90 -5.56
CA ARG A 94 5.75 -14.15 -5.39
C ARG A 94 6.16 -14.86 -4.11
N PRO A 95 5.70 -14.41 -2.93
CA PRO A 95 5.91 -15.18 -1.72
C PRO A 95 5.10 -16.49 -1.78
N GLU A 96 5.57 -17.54 -1.09
CA GLU A 96 4.95 -18.87 -1.13
C GLU A 96 3.50 -18.88 -0.62
N TRP A 97 3.15 -17.93 0.25
CA TRP A 97 1.80 -17.77 0.78
C TRP A 97 0.84 -17.07 -0.20
N ASP A 98 1.34 -16.41 -1.25
CA ASP A 98 0.52 -15.65 -2.22
C ASP A 98 0.13 -16.50 -3.43
N GLU A 99 -0.66 -17.55 -3.18
CA GLU A 99 -1.18 -18.44 -4.23
C GLU A 99 -2.07 -17.70 -5.24
N PHE A 100 -2.75 -16.63 -4.80
CA PHE A 100 -3.79 -15.95 -5.57
C PHE A 100 -3.41 -14.57 -6.10
N HIS A 101 -2.12 -14.23 -6.09
CA HIS A 101 -1.63 -12.96 -6.62
C HIS A 101 -2.18 -11.73 -5.86
N SER A 102 -2.52 -11.88 -4.57
CA SER A 102 -3.08 -10.82 -3.72
C SER A 102 -2.16 -9.61 -3.66
N VAL A 103 -0.85 -9.81 -3.55
CA VAL A 103 0.14 -8.72 -3.55
C VAL A 103 0.05 -7.92 -4.85
N ALA A 104 0.02 -8.61 -5.99
CA ALA A 104 -0.07 -7.97 -7.30
C ALA A 104 -1.37 -7.18 -7.46
N VAL A 105 -2.51 -7.78 -7.07
CA VAL A 105 -3.82 -7.14 -7.15
C VAL A 105 -3.89 -5.90 -6.23
N LYS A 106 -3.35 -5.99 -5.02
CA LYS A 106 -3.25 -4.86 -4.09
C LYS A 106 -2.36 -3.74 -4.63
N CYS A 107 -1.20 -4.08 -5.24
CA CYS A 107 -0.36 -3.08 -5.89
C CYS A 107 -1.08 -2.35 -7.03
N ILE A 108 -1.85 -3.07 -7.87
CA ILE A 108 -2.67 -2.45 -8.91
C ILE A 108 -3.71 -1.50 -8.29
N GLY A 109 -4.34 -1.92 -7.19
CA GLY A 109 -5.28 -1.08 -6.43
C GLY A 109 -4.63 0.21 -5.93
N ALA A 110 -3.46 0.12 -5.30
CA ALA A 110 -2.70 1.27 -4.82
C ALA A 110 -2.24 2.20 -5.94
N LEU A 111 -1.76 1.66 -7.07
CA LEU A 111 -1.41 2.45 -8.26
C LEU A 111 -2.62 3.20 -8.83
N ALA A 112 -3.80 2.56 -8.85
CA ALA A 112 -5.03 3.23 -9.25
C ALA A 112 -5.47 4.33 -8.27
N ALA A 113 -5.21 4.16 -6.97
CA ALA A 113 -5.45 5.20 -5.96
C ALA A 113 -4.51 6.40 -6.13
N ILE A 114 -3.21 6.17 -6.40
CA ILE A 114 -2.24 7.22 -6.74
C ILE A 114 -2.68 7.99 -7.98
N GLY A 115 -3.19 7.29 -9.01
CA GLY A 115 -3.95 7.89 -10.11
C GLY A 115 -3.17 8.74 -11.12
N ASN A 116 -1.88 9.02 -10.88
CA ASN A 116 -1.04 9.80 -11.79
C ASN A 116 -0.67 9.02 -13.07
N GLU A 117 -0.13 9.72 -14.07
CA GLU A 117 0.19 9.14 -15.38
C GLU A 117 1.25 8.03 -15.27
N SER A 118 2.26 8.20 -14.41
CA SER A 118 3.28 7.19 -14.15
C SER A 118 2.66 5.88 -13.64
N ALA A 119 1.71 5.97 -12.69
CA ALA A 119 0.99 4.82 -12.17
C ALA A 119 0.10 4.17 -13.23
N LYS A 120 -0.57 4.98 -14.06
CA LYS A 120 -1.41 4.50 -15.15
C LYS A 120 -0.63 3.68 -16.17
N VAL A 121 0.54 4.17 -16.60
CA VAL A 121 1.43 3.46 -17.54
C VAL A 121 1.82 2.08 -17.01
N VAL A 122 2.09 1.96 -15.71
CA VAL A 122 2.39 0.67 -15.08
C VAL A 122 1.17 -0.27 -15.19
N VAL A 123 -0.03 0.22 -14.85
CA VAL A 123 -1.25 -0.61 -14.90
C VAL A 123 -1.59 -1.01 -16.34
N GLU A 124 -1.43 -0.12 -17.32
CA GLU A 124 -1.59 -0.42 -18.75
C GLU A 124 -0.63 -1.53 -19.20
N THR A 125 0.64 -1.44 -18.81
CA THR A 125 1.65 -2.45 -19.12
C THR A 125 1.25 -3.82 -18.56
N VAL A 126 0.86 -3.86 -17.30
CA VAL A 126 0.47 -5.10 -16.60
C VAL A 126 -0.78 -5.71 -17.20
N SER A 127 -1.75 -4.90 -17.63
CA SER A 127 -3.00 -5.37 -18.27
C SER A 127 -2.77 -6.20 -19.54
N SER A 128 -1.60 -6.08 -20.18
CA SER A 128 -1.26 -6.82 -21.38
C SER A 128 -0.24 -7.95 -21.16
N THR A 129 0.61 -7.85 -20.13
CA THR A 129 1.79 -8.70 -19.96
C THR A 129 1.73 -9.69 -18.80
N ALA A 130 0.83 -9.48 -17.83
CA ALA A 130 0.77 -10.28 -16.60
C ALA A 130 -0.01 -11.60 -16.76
N PRO A 131 -0.03 -12.48 -15.73
CA PRO A 131 -0.94 -13.62 -15.67
C PRO A 131 -2.40 -13.19 -15.77
N GLU A 132 -3.27 -14.07 -16.28
CA GLU A 132 -4.68 -13.78 -16.60
C GLU A 132 -5.42 -13.04 -15.48
N VAL A 133 -5.41 -13.58 -14.26
CA VAL A 133 -6.05 -12.96 -13.10
C VAL A 133 -5.58 -11.52 -12.85
N VAL A 134 -4.28 -11.26 -13.00
CA VAL A 134 -3.69 -9.93 -12.78
C VAL A 134 -4.06 -8.97 -13.92
N ARG A 135 -4.10 -9.47 -15.16
CA ARG A 135 -4.52 -8.67 -16.33
C ARG A 135 -5.96 -8.23 -16.21
N ASP A 136 -6.85 -9.14 -15.81
CA ASP A 136 -8.28 -8.84 -15.67
C ASP A 136 -8.52 -7.77 -14.61
N TRP A 137 -7.81 -7.86 -13.47
CA TRP A 137 -7.84 -6.83 -12.43
C TRP A 137 -7.30 -5.48 -12.92
N ALA A 138 -6.17 -5.46 -13.63
CA ALA A 138 -5.61 -4.24 -14.21
C ALA A 138 -6.57 -3.61 -15.23
N ALA A 139 -7.15 -4.39 -16.14
CA ALA A 139 -8.12 -3.94 -17.12
C ALA A 139 -9.38 -3.35 -16.46
N ALA A 140 -9.88 -3.99 -15.40
CA ALA A 140 -11.01 -3.48 -14.63
C ALA A 140 -10.72 -2.12 -13.99
N LYS A 141 -9.51 -1.91 -13.44
CA LYS A 141 -9.10 -0.63 -12.87
C LYS A 141 -8.93 0.46 -13.92
N LEU A 142 -8.37 0.14 -15.09
CA LEU A 142 -8.24 1.09 -16.21
C LEU A 142 -9.60 1.56 -16.73
N ALA A 143 -10.61 0.68 -16.75
CA ALA A 143 -11.96 1.04 -17.16
C ALA A 143 -12.62 2.10 -16.25
N THR A 144 -12.19 2.17 -14.99
CA THR A 144 -12.66 3.15 -13.99
C THR A 144 -11.64 4.24 -13.69
N TRP A 145 -10.54 4.33 -14.46
CA TRP A 145 -9.48 5.29 -14.17
C TRP A 145 -10.01 6.72 -14.22
N PRO A 146 -9.65 7.59 -13.26
CA PRO A 146 -10.04 9.00 -13.30
C PRO A 146 -9.64 9.62 -14.64
N LYS A 147 -10.60 10.30 -15.30
CA LYS A 147 -10.28 11.10 -16.49
C LYS A 147 -9.49 12.34 -16.05
N PRO A 148 -8.46 12.75 -16.81
CA PRO A 148 -7.70 13.96 -16.53
C PRO A 148 -8.59 15.22 -16.57
#